data_AF-A0AAP9ZGD1-F1
#
_entry.id   AF-A0AAP9ZGD1-F1
#
_cell.length_a   1.000
_cell.length_b   1.000
_cell.length_c   1.000
_cell.angle_alpha   90.00
_cell.angle_beta   90.00
_cell.angle_gamma   90.00
#
_symmetry.space_group_name_H-M   'P 1'
#
loop_
_entity.id
_entity.type
_entity.pdbx_description
1 polymer ?
#
loop_
_entity_poly.entity_id
_entity_poly.type
_entity_poly.pdbx_seq_one_letter_code
_entity_poly.pdbx_strand_id
1 'polypeptide(L)'
;MHKQSGFTLIELMVVIAIIGILAAIGVPKYGSYLDRSEASACVGELNSYRTLSIAEASLGEGAPEFSFQSCAENTDVDELFNVFAGAADNQLAEAIEVLTQDRQETVYVSEGGIISLNNE
;
A
#
# COMPACT_ATOMS: atom_id res chain seq x y z
N MET A 1 -51.07 31.89 6.27
CA MET A 1 -50.01 31.76 7.29
C MET A 1 -49.41 30.37 7.15
N HIS A 2 -48.23 30.25 6.55
CA HIS A 2 -47.55 28.96 6.39
C HIS A 2 -47.02 28.53 7.76
N LYS A 3 -47.49 27.40 8.31
CA LYS A 3 -46.93 26.84 9.55
C LYS A 3 -45.49 26.43 9.26
N GLN A 4 -44.54 27.13 9.83
CA GLN A 4 -43.14 26.77 9.78
C GLN A 4 -42.96 25.53 10.67
N SER A 5 -42.91 24.35 10.04
CA SER A 5 -42.64 23.09 10.74
C SER A 5 -41.15 23.03 11.03
N GLY A 6 -40.75 23.46 12.23
CA GLY A 6 -39.37 23.36 12.70
C GLY A 6 -39.03 21.92 13.09
N PHE A 7 -37.76 21.55 12.92
CA PHE A 7 -37.21 20.27 13.37
C PHE A 7 -37.21 20.20 14.90
N THR A 8 -37.57 19.06 15.49
CA THR A 8 -37.61 18.92 16.94
C THR A 8 -36.23 18.55 17.49
N LEU A 9 -35.92 19.03 18.71
CA LEU A 9 -34.66 18.71 19.39
C LEU A 9 -34.54 17.20 19.68
N ILE A 10 -35.67 16.54 19.90
CA ILE A 10 -35.73 15.09 20.11
C ILE A 10 -35.45 14.30 18.82
N GLU A 11 -35.93 14.75 17.65
CA GLU A 11 -35.54 14.14 16.37
C GLU A 11 -34.03 14.20 16.17
N LEU A 12 -33.40 15.33 16.50
CA LEU A 12 -31.96 15.51 16.36
C LEU A 12 -31.18 14.57 17.30
N MET A 13 -31.63 14.41 18.54
CA MET A 13 -30.98 13.52 19.51
C MET A 13 -31.02 12.06 19.08
N VAL A 14 -32.14 11.59 18.51
CA VAL A 14 -32.25 10.21 18.03
C VAL A 14 -31.33 9.97 16.82
N VAL A 15 -31.23 10.94 15.90
CA VAL A 15 -30.32 10.84 14.75
C VAL A 15 -28.86 10.74 15.21
N ILE A 16 -28.44 11.57 16.16
CA ILE A 16 -27.07 11.54 16.71
C ILE A 16 -26.80 10.20 17.39
N ALA A 17 -27.76 9.66 18.14
CA ALA A 17 -27.62 8.35 18.80
C ALA A 17 -27.39 7.22 17.78
N ILE A 18 -28.13 7.22 16.67
CA ILE A 18 -27.96 6.23 15.59
C ILE A 18 -26.60 6.39 14.91
N ILE A 19 -26.20 7.62 14.56
CA ILE A 19 -24.89 7.90 13.94
C ILE A 19 -23.75 7.47 14.87
N GLY A 20 -23.88 7.69 16.19
CA GLY A 20 -22.90 7.25 17.19
C GLY A 20 -22.69 5.74 17.20
N ILE A 21 -23.77 4.96 17.14
CA ILE A 21 -23.69 3.48 17.08
C ILE A 21 -23.01 3.03 15.78
N LEU A 22 -23.41 3.62 14.64
CA LEU A 22 -22.83 3.28 13.34
C LEU A 22 -21.35 3.64 13.26
N ALA A 23 -20.96 4.81 13.77
CA ALA A 23 -19.58 5.28 13.77
C ALA A 23 -18.68 4.39 14.63
N ALA A 24 -19.16 3.94 15.80
CA ALA A 24 -18.40 3.06 16.69
C ALA A 24 -17.99 1.73 16.02
N ILE A 25 -18.82 1.19 15.11
CA ILE A 25 -18.53 -0.04 14.36
C ILE A 25 -17.81 0.27 13.03
N GLY A 26 -18.14 1.38 12.39
CA GLY A 26 -17.66 1.73 11.05
C GLY A 26 -16.21 2.23 11.02
N VAL A 27 -15.82 3.10 11.96
CA VAL A 27 -14.47 3.70 12.00
C VAL A 27 -13.35 2.66 12.08
N PRO A 28 -13.36 1.67 13.01
CA PRO A 28 -12.26 0.70 13.08
C PRO A 28 -12.17 -0.18 11.83
N LYS A 29 -13.28 -0.46 11.13
CA LYS A 29 -13.25 -1.23 9.88
C LYS A 29 -12.64 -0.46 8.72
N TYR A 30 -12.85 0.85 8.65
CA TYR A 30 -12.36 1.68 7.56
C TYR A 30 -10.82 1.77 7.53
N GLY A 31 -10.17 1.80 8.70
CA GLY A 31 -8.69 1.78 8.80
C GLY A 31 -8.08 0.60 8.06
N SER A 32 -8.49 -0.63 8.39
CA SER A 32 -7.98 -1.84 7.73
C SER A 32 -8.21 -1.89 6.21
N TYR A 33 -9.19 -1.15 5.69
CA TYR A 33 -9.42 -1.03 4.25
C TYR A 33 -8.44 -0.06 3.59
N LEU A 34 -8.12 1.05 4.26
CA LEU A 34 -7.09 1.98 3.82
C LEU A 34 -5.72 1.28 3.78
N ASP A 35 -5.35 0.57 4.84
CA ASP A 35 -4.06 -0.13 4.94
C ASP A 35 -3.87 -1.13 3.78
N ARG A 36 -4.91 -1.94 3.50
CA ARG A 36 -4.90 -2.88 2.36
C ARG A 36 -4.88 -2.18 1.00
N SER A 37 -5.56 -1.04 0.88
CA SER A 37 -5.57 -0.26 -0.36
C SER A 37 -4.19 0.33 -0.66
N GLU A 38 -3.49 0.79 0.39
CA GLU A 38 -2.11 1.28 0.30
C GLU A 38 -1.14 0.16 -0.06
N ALA A 39 -1.27 -1.01 0.57
CA ALA A 39 -0.46 -2.18 0.22
C ALA A 39 -0.65 -2.59 -1.25
N SER A 40 -1.89 -2.57 -1.76
CA SER A 40 -2.17 -2.82 -3.17
C SER A 40 -1.58 -1.75 -4.10
N ALA A 41 -1.53 -0.49 -3.68
CA ALA A 41 -0.88 0.59 -4.44
C ALA A 41 0.64 0.37 -4.49
N CYS A 42 1.26 0.00 -3.36
CA CYS A 42 2.68 -0.31 -3.28
C CYS A 42 3.05 -1.50 -4.19
N VAL A 43 2.22 -2.56 -4.22
CA VAL A 43 2.39 -3.66 -5.19
C VAL A 43 2.38 -3.14 -6.64
N GLY A 44 1.50 -2.20 -6.98
CA GLY A 44 1.44 -1.58 -8.31
C GLY A 44 2.71 -0.80 -8.66
N GLU A 45 3.26 -0.05 -7.70
CA GLU A 45 4.53 0.66 -7.84
C GLU A 45 5.69 -0.32 -8.03
N LEU A 46 5.79 -1.38 -7.22
CA LEU A 46 6.83 -2.41 -7.33
C LEU A 46 6.78 -3.13 -8.69
N ASN A 47 5.59 -3.39 -9.25
CA ASN A 47 5.47 -3.97 -10.60
C ASN A 47 5.94 -3.00 -11.70
N SER A 48 5.70 -1.70 -11.50
CA SER A 48 6.19 -0.66 -12.40
C SER A 48 7.71 -0.58 -12.34
N TYR A 49 8.28 -0.56 -11.14
CA TYR A 49 9.72 -0.57 -10.91
C TYR A 49 10.39 -1.82 -11.49
N ARG A 50 9.80 -3.00 -11.28
CA ARG A 50 10.26 -4.28 -11.85
C ARG A 50 10.38 -4.23 -13.38
N THR A 51 9.41 -3.61 -14.05
CA THR A 51 9.44 -3.50 -15.51
C THR A 51 10.57 -2.59 -15.96
N LEU A 52 10.80 -1.48 -15.24
CA LEU A 52 11.91 -0.57 -15.49
C LEU A 52 13.26 -1.25 -15.23
N SER A 53 13.43 -1.91 -14.07
CA SER A 53 14.68 -2.57 -13.70
C SER A 53 15.09 -3.65 -14.71
N ILE A 54 14.15 -4.44 -15.23
CA ILE A 54 14.43 -5.45 -16.26
C ILE A 54 14.86 -4.77 -17.57
N ALA A 55 14.27 -3.64 -17.92
CA ALA A 55 14.64 -2.89 -19.12
C ALA A 55 16.05 -2.28 -19.01
N GLU A 56 16.35 -1.59 -17.90
CA GLU A 56 17.67 -0.98 -17.64
C GLU A 56 18.78 -2.04 -17.58
N ALA A 57 18.52 -3.17 -16.92
CA ALA A 57 19.47 -4.26 -16.86
C ALA A 57 19.75 -4.90 -18.23
N SER A 58 18.76 -4.92 -19.12
CA SER A 58 18.95 -5.38 -20.50
C SER A 58 19.88 -4.46 -21.31
N LEU A 59 20.01 -3.20 -20.89
CA LEU A 59 20.94 -2.21 -21.46
C LEU A 59 22.30 -2.22 -20.75
N GLY A 60 22.45 -2.98 -19.67
CA GLY A 60 23.63 -2.96 -18.81
C GLY A 60 23.74 -1.70 -17.96
N GLU A 61 22.63 -0.98 -17.77
CA GLU A 61 22.55 0.17 -16.86
C GLU A 61 22.24 -0.30 -15.44
N GLY A 62 22.46 0.59 -14.47
CA GLY A 62 22.22 0.32 -13.05
C GLY A 62 20.75 0.51 -12.64
N ALA A 63 20.50 0.53 -11.34
CA ALA A 63 19.16 0.76 -10.79
C ALA A 63 18.57 2.09 -11.31
N PRO A 64 17.35 2.10 -11.88
CA PRO A 64 16.70 3.32 -12.32
C PRO A 64 16.32 4.19 -11.12
N GLU A 65 16.38 5.51 -11.29
CA GLU A 65 15.76 6.44 -10.34
C GLU A 65 14.24 6.22 -10.32
N PHE A 66 13.71 5.88 -9.14
CA PHE A 66 12.28 5.66 -8.94
C PHE A 66 11.87 6.18 -7.58
N SER A 67 10.80 6.96 -7.54
CA SER A 67 10.20 7.44 -6.30
C SER A 67 8.95 6.64 -5.97
N PHE A 68 8.99 5.89 -4.88
CA PHE A 68 7.81 5.26 -4.31
C PHE A 68 6.96 6.31 -3.59
N GLN A 69 5.64 6.23 -3.76
CA GLN A 69 4.70 7.08 -3.05
C GLN A 69 3.87 6.27 -2.06
N SER A 70 3.60 5.00 -2.34
CA SER A 70 2.82 4.11 -1.48
C SER A 70 3.67 3.03 -0.79
N CYS A 71 4.87 2.76 -1.29
CA CYS A 71 5.89 2.04 -0.52
C CYS A 71 6.72 3.01 0.33
N ALA A 72 7.29 2.52 1.42
CA ALA A 72 8.08 3.33 2.35
C ALA A 72 9.37 3.87 1.69
N GLU A 73 9.80 5.07 2.10
CA GLU A 73 10.99 5.73 1.56
C GLU A 73 12.30 4.97 1.83
N ASN A 74 12.32 4.06 2.80
CA ASN A 74 13.47 3.21 3.12
C ASN A 74 13.51 1.92 2.28
N THR A 75 12.73 1.85 1.20
CA THR A 75 12.80 0.75 0.24
C THR A 75 14.15 0.83 -0.49
N ASP A 76 15.01 -0.15 -0.28
CA ASP A 76 16.33 -0.20 -0.93
C ASP A 76 16.16 -0.53 -2.42
N VAL A 77 16.32 0.50 -3.25
CA VAL A 77 16.13 0.40 -4.70
C VAL A 77 17.21 -0.43 -5.37
N ASP A 78 18.43 -0.44 -4.83
CA ASP A 78 19.53 -1.21 -5.37
C ASP A 78 19.32 -2.70 -5.09
N GLU A 79 18.84 -3.05 -3.90
CA GLU A 79 18.48 -4.43 -3.54
C GLU A 79 17.30 -4.93 -4.38
N LEU A 80 16.24 -4.13 -4.51
CA LEU A 80 15.10 -4.45 -5.38
C LEU A 80 15.51 -4.60 -6.84
N PHE A 81 16.40 -3.75 -7.34
CA PHE A 81 16.91 -3.84 -8.69
C PHE A 81 17.59 -5.19 -8.92
N ASN A 82 18.46 -5.62 -8.01
CA ASN A 82 19.17 -6.90 -8.11
C ASN A 82 18.20 -8.09 -8.15
N VAL A 83 17.15 -8.07 -7.31
CA VAL A 83 16.09 -9.09 -7.31
C VAL A 83 15.29 -9.09 -8.61
N PHE A 84 14.85 -7.92 -9.11
CA PHE A 84 13.98 -7.85 -10.27
C PHE A 84 14.70 -7.99 -11.61
N ALA A 85 15.89 -7.43 -11.74
CA ALA A 85 16.74 -7.58 -12.92
C ALA A 85 17.39 -8.96 -13.02
N GLY A 86 17.33 -9.76 -11.95
CA GLY A 86 17.93 -11.09 -11.90
C GLY A 86 19.44 -11.03 -12.13
N ALA A 87 20.12 -10.04 -11.54
CA ALA A 87 21.55 -9.82 -11.72
C ALA A 87 22.36 -11.01 -11.17
N ALA A 88 22.62 -11.94 -12.09
CA ALA A 88 23.63 -12.99 -12.30
C ALA A 88 24.72 -13.35 -11.28
N ASP A 89 24.85 -12.71 -10.12
CA ASP A 89 25.70 -13.26 -9.06
C ASP A 89 24.86 -14.18 -8.18
N ASN A 90 25.33 -15.40 -8.02
CA ASN A 90 24.70 -16.53 -7.35
C ASN A 90 24.54 -16.33 -5.82
N GLN A 91 24.19 -15.11 -5.39
CA GLN A 91 23.67 -14.78 -4.08
C GLN A 91 22.18 -15.01 -4.12
N LEU A 92 21.73 -15.97 -3.32
CA LEU A 92 20.33 -16.19 -2.96
C LEU A 92 19.78 -14.83 -2.53
N ALA A 93 19.04 -14.17 -3.41
CA ALA A 93 18.50 -12.87 -3.11
C ALA A 93 17.39 -13.09 -2.09
N GLU A 94 17.68 -12.81 -0.82
CA GLU A 94 16.76 -13.03 0.30
C GLU A 94 15.43 -12.32 0.05
N ALA A 95 14.33 -12.85 0.56
CA ALA A 95 13.03 -12.22 0.39
C ALA A 95 13.06 -10.80 0.99
N ILE A 96 12.76 -9.79 0.17
CA ILE A 96 12.78 -8.38 0.59
C ILE A 96 11.41 -8.03 1.18
N GLU A 97 11.43 -7.46 2.38
CA GLU A 97 10.27 -6.89 3.04
C GLU A 97 10.16 -5.39 2.73
N VAL A 98 9.15 -5.01 1.95
CA VAL A 98 8.84 -3.63 1.60
C VAL A 98 7.64 -3.16 2.41
N LEU A 99 7.85 -2.19 3.29
CA LEU A 99 6.77 -1.61 4.09
C LEU A 99 5.93 -0.63 3.26
N THR A 100 4.65 -0.48 3.59
CA THR A 100 3.85 0.66 3.10
C THR A 100 4.32 1.98 3.73
N GLN A 101 3.93 3.11 3.14
CA GLN A 101 4.33 4.44 3.62
C GLN A 101 3.93 4.68 5.10
N ASP A 102 2.74 4.25 5.53
CA ASP A 102 2.31 4.32 6.93
C ASP A 102 2.88 3.19 7.82
N ARG A 103 3.57 2.22 7.23
CA ARG A 103 4.15 1.02 7.89
C ARG A 103 3.12 0.12 8.59
N GLN A 104 1.87 0.13 8.15
CA GLN A 104 0.81 -0.75 8.68
C GLN A 104 0.79 -2.12 7.99
N GLU A 105 1.35 -2.23 6.78
CA GLU A 105 1.37 -3.45 5.97
C GLU A 105 2.76 -3.68 5.37
N THR A 106 3.06 -4.94 5.07
CA THR A 106 4.32 -5.38 4.43
C THR A 106 4.01 -6.09 3.13
N VAL A 107 4.75 -5.73 2.08
CA VAL A 107 4.77 -6.40 0.79
C VAL A 107 6.08 -7.18 0.67
N TYR A 108 5.98 -8.46 0.32
CA TYR A 108 7.12 -9.36 0.19
C TYR A 108 7.53 -9.48 -1.27
N VAL A 109 8.83 -9.37 -1.54
CA VAL A 109 9.42 -9.67 -2.84
C VAL A 109 10.30 -10.90 -2.68
N SER A 110 9.85 -12.03 -3.20
CA SER A 110 10.60 -13.30 -3.16
C SER A 110 11.88 -13.28 -4.02
N GLU A 111 12.75 -14.27 -3.84
CA GLU A 111 14.01 -14.41 -4.59
C GLU A 111 13.82 -14.45 -6.12
N GLY A 112 12.63 -14.86 -6.60
CA GLY A 112 12.25 -14.83 -8.03
C GLY A 112 11.61 -13.52 -8.50
N GLY A 113 11.67 -12.49 -7.65
CA GLY A 113 11.00 -11.19 -7.82
C GLY A 113 9.48 -11.25 -7.74
N ILE A 114 8.86 -12.37 -7.34
CA ILE A 114 7.40 -12.42 -7.20
C ILE A 114 7.02 -11.51 -6.03
N ILE A 115 6.09 -10.59 -6.29
CA ILE A 115 5.56 -9.62 -5.33
C ILE A 115 4.29 -10.22 -4.71
N SER A 116 4.24 -10.33 -3.39
CA SER A 116 3.11 -10.89 -2.64
C SER A 116 2.78 -10.03 -1.41
N LEU A 117 1.51 -10.03 -1.01
CA LEU A 117 1.07 -9.45 0.27
C LEU A 117 1.20 -10.44 1.43
N ASN A 118 1.52 -11.70 1.12
CA ASN A 118 1.74 -12.75 2.10
C ASN A 118 3.20 -13.20 2.06
N ASN A 119 3.73 -13.59 3.21
CA ASN A 119 5.02 -14.26 3.32
C ASN A 119 4.85 -15.72 2.87
N GLU A 120 4.98 -15.98 1.57
CA GLU A 120 4.90 -17.31 0.94
C GLU A 120 6.23 -17.71 0.30
#